data_AF-A0A6S7JVA8-F1
#
_entry.id   AF-A0A6S7JVA8-F1
#
_cell.length_a   1.000
_cell.length_b   1.000
_cell.length_c   1.000
_cell.angle_alpha   90.00
_cell.angle_beta   90.00
_cell.angle_gamma   90.00
#
_symmetry.space_group_name_H-M   'P 1'
#
loop_
_entity.id
_entity.type
_entity.pdbx_description
1 polymer ?
#
loop_
_entity_poly.entity_id
_entity_poly.type
_entity_poly.pdbx_seq_one_letter_code
_entity_poly.pdbx_strand_id
1 'polypeptide(L)'
;GYKQAKITGTTEYFKYEYKREKSCPHWNGIKICSHTIAAAESNRDLSKFLVWYKQKRSTKAANLSAVVRTDMPQHPGRKGGEPVTSRRATPKLPVDARRKRTYKVPNTNPFYVKKMNIQIEVCQGCRGPLKSAGKEIQPPPFDYCIARRERRPYRGDNGQLKTPSRQSDAHYHLRAACVKAAEPSFVTSSLVIPDDIQLTEVHECYLVHEFGLDFVAR
;
A
#
# COMPACT_ATOMS: atom_id res chain seq x y z
N GLY A 1 -5.79 -42.00 -12.33
CA GLY A 1 -7.22 -42.23 -12.05
C GLY A 1 -7.95 -40.91 -12.05
N TYR A 2 -8.92 -40.74 -12.94
CA TYR A 2 -9.66 -39.48 -13.12
C TYR A 2 -10.77 -39.36 -12.06
N LYS A 3 -10.76 -38.30 -11.24
CA LYS A 3 -11.80 -38.07 -10.23
C LYS A 3 -13.05 -37.48 -10.90
N GLN A 4 -14.20 -38.11 -10.67
CA GLN A 4 -15.52 -37.71 -11.20
C GLN A 4 -15.95 -36.33 -10.71
N ALA A 5 -16.66 -35.59 -11.57
CA ALA A 5 -17.27 -34.30 -11.26
C ALA A 5 -18.52 -34.51 -10.39
N LYS A 6 -18.70 -33.68 -9.35
CA LYS A 6 -19.96 -33.60 -8.59
C LYS A 6 -20.96 -32.74 -9.37
N ILE A 7 -22.15 -33.28 -9.58
CA ILE A 7 -23.31 -32.56 -10.14
C ILE A 7 -24.06 -31.94 -8.97
N THR A 8 -24.17 -30.61 -8.96
CA THR A 8 -25.10 -29.88 -8.09
C THR A 8 -26.02 -29.06 -8.99
N GLY A 9 -27.32 -29.41 -9.04
CA GLY A 9 -28.38 -28.61 -9.67
C GLY A 9 -28.55 -27.26 -8.95
N THR A 10 -29.22 -26.24 -9.47
CA THR A 10 -30.37 -26.16 -10.39
C THR A 10 -30.32 -24.82 -11.15
N THR A 11 -31.09 -24.72 -12.25
CA THR A 11 -31.28 -23.54 -13.14
C THR A 11 -30.06 -23.03 -13.92
N GLU A 12 -30.09 -23.31 -15.22
CA GLU A 12 -29.47 -22.56 -16.33
C GLU A 12 -28.11 -21.91 -16.06
N TYR A 13 -27.04 -22.71 -16.10
CA TYR A 13 -25.72 -22.40 -16.68
C TYR A 13 -24.80 -23.57 -16.30
N PHE A 14 -24.79 -24.63 -17.11
CA PHE A 14 -23.87 -25.77 -16.91
C PHE A 14 -22.43 -25.28 -17.15
N LYS A 15 -21.74 -24.89 -16.08
CA LYS A 15 -20.33 -24.57 -16.10
C LYS A 15 -19.55 -25.89 -16.14
N TYR A 16 -19.33 -26.42 -17.34
CA TYR A 16 -18.46 -27.58 -17.56
C TYR A 16 -17.01 -27.22 -17.20
N GLU A 17 -16.66 -27.35 -15.93
CA GLU A 17 -15.30 -27.15 -15.45
C GLU A 17 -14.55 -28.48 -15.56
N TYR A 18 -14.03 -28.76 -16.76
CA TYR A 18 -13.04 -29.82 -16.97
C TYR A 18 -11.74 -29.43 -16.24
N LYS A 19 -11.66 -29.69 -14.94
CA LYS A 19 -10.46 -29.42 -14.14
C LYS A 19 -9.40 -30.44 -14.49
N ARG A 20 -8.36 -29.97 -15.19
CA ARG A 20 -7.14 -30.75 -15.42
C ARG A 20 -5.96 -30.13 -14.67
N GLU A 21 -4.89 -30.91 -14.54
CA GLU A 21 -3.62 -30.44 -14.01
C GLU A 21 -3.21 -29.13 -14.69
N LYS A 22 -2.85 -28.14 -13.86
CA LYS A 22 -2.54 -26.76 -14.27
C LYS A 22 -1.38 -26.66 -15.28
N SER A 23 -0.70 -27.78 -15.54
CA SER A 23 0.48 -27.93 -16.38
C SER A 23 0.20 -28.22 -17.86
N CYS A 24 -1.05 -28.43 -18.31
CA CYS A 24 -1.28 -28.76 -19.72
C CYS A 24 -1.08 -27.54 -20.66
N PRO A 25 -0.05 -27.53 -21.54
CA PRO A 25 0.31 -26.38 -22.39
C PRO A 25 -0.84 -25.88 -23.26
N HIS A 26 -1.48 -26.85 -23.90
CA HIS A 26 -2.54 -26.64 -24.86
C HIS A 26 -3.84 -26.11 -24.22
N TRP A 27 -4.12 -26.46 -22.95
CA TRP A 27 -5.28 -25.90 -22.24
C TRP A 27 -5.07 -24.42 -21.88
N ASN A 28 -3.84 -24.06 -21.49
CA ASN A 28 -3.55 -22.70 -21.07
C ASN A 28 -3.58 -21.71 -22.24
N GLY A 29 -3.07 -22.09 -23.41
CA GLY A 29 -3.08 -21.24 -24.61
C GLY A 29 -4.33 -21.36 -25.49
N ILE A 30 -4.79 -22.58 -25.79
CA ILE A 30 -5.82 -22.84 -26.82
C ILE A 30 -7.16 -23.29 -26.21
N LYS A 31 -7.20 -23.60 -24.90
CA LYS A 31 -8.42 -24.08 -24.19
C LYS A 31 -9.00 -25.37 -24.78
N ILE A 32 -8.20 -26.16 -25.49
CA ILE A 32 -8.50 -27.52 -25.93
C ILE A 32 -7.23 -28.37 -25.87
N CYS A 33 -7.37 -29.64 -25.51
CA CYS A 33 -6.28 -30.62 -25.61
C CYS A 33 -6.76 -32.06 -25.56
N SER A 34 -5.85 -32.98 -25.86
CA SER A 34 -6.07 -34.43 -25.90
C SER A 34 -6.85 -34.95 -24.69
N HIS A 35 -6.46 -34.61 -23.45
CA HIS A 35 -7.17 -35.17 -22.30
C HIS A 35 -8.57 -34.57 -22.05
N THR A 36 -8.95 -33.42 -22.64
CA THR A 36 -10.31 -32.85 -22.51
C THR A 36 -11.20 -33.47 -23.55
N ILE A 37 -10.65 -33.76 -24.73
CA ILE A 37 -11.34 -34.52 -25.77
C ILE A 37 -11.60 -35.93 -25.24
N ALA A 38 -10.58 -36.60 -24.68
CA ALA A 38 -10.73 -37.93 -24.10
C ALA A 38 -11.71 -37.96 -22.90
N ALA A 39 -11.71 -36.94 -22.05
CA ALA A 39 -12.66 -36.84 -20.94
C ALA A 39 -14.09 -36.56 -21.42
N ALA A 40 -14.28 -35.69 -22.41
CA ALA A 40 -15.59 -35.41 -22.98
C ALA A 40 -16.16 -36.66 -23.71
N GLU A 41 -15.30 -37.41 -24.39
CA GLU A 41 -15.66 -38.69 -25.02
C GLU A 41 -16.05 -39.75 -23.97
N SER A 42 -15.25 -39.90 -22.92
CA SER A 42 -15.54 -40.83 -21.81
C SER A 42 -16.85 -40.49 -21.10
N ASN A 43 -17.21 -39.20 -21.06
CA ASN A 43 -18.46 -38.71 -20.49
C ASN A 43 -19.62 -38.66 -21.50
N ARG A 44 -19.41 -39.12 -22.75
CA ARG A 44 -20.39 -39.09 -23.87
C ARG A 44 -20.96 -37.70 -24.19
N ASP A 45 -20.20 -36.64 -23.90
CA ASP A 45 -20.58 -35.24 -24.10
C ASP A 45 -19.68 -34.52 -25.13
N LEU A 46 -18.92 -35.27 -25.95
CA LEU A 46 -17.98 -34.70 -26.92
C LEU A 46 -18.64 -33.72 -27.90
N SER A 47 -19.80 -34.08 -28.45
CA SER A 47 -20.52 -33.23 -29.42
C SER A 47 -20.90 -31.87 -28.81
N LYS A 48 -21.38 -31.86 -27.56
CA LYS A 48 -21.73 -30.63 -26.84
C LYS A 48 -20.48 -29.79 -26.55
N PHE A 49 -19.38 -30.44 -26.17
CA PHE A 49 -18.10 -29.78 -25.93
C PHE A 49 -17.56 -29.09 -27.19
N LEU A 50 -17.64 -29.73 -28.37
CA LEU A 50 -17.18 -29.16 -29.63
C LEU A 50 -18.02 -27.95 -30.08
N VAL A 51 -19.35 -28.00 -29.88
CA VAL A 51 -20.24 -26.87 -30.18
C VAL A 51 -19.92 -25.68 -29.28
N TRP A 52 -19.81 -25.90 -27.97
CA TRP A 52 -19.41 -24.87 -27.01
C TRP A 52 -18.05 -24.26 -27.37
N TYR A 53 -17.08 -25.10 -27.75
CA TYR A 53 -15.74 -24.66 -28.08
C TYR A 53 -15.71 -23.78 -29.34
N LYS A 54 -16.45 -24.16 -30.39
CA LYS A 54 -16.61 -23.35 -31.62
C LYS A 54 -17.23 -21.97 -31.31
N GLN A 55 -18.31 -21.95 -30.53
CA GLN A 55 -18.99 -20.71 -30.14
C GLN A 55 -18.10 -19.80 -29.28
N LYS A 56 -17.35 -20.38 -28.33
CA LYS A 56 -16.49 -19.62 -27.41
C LYS A 56 -15.17 -19.15 -28.05
N ARG A 57 -14.65 -19.86 -29.06
CA ARG A 57 -13.43 -19.47 -29.78
C ARG A 57 -13.67 -18.44 -30.87
N SER A 58 -14.88 -18.37 -31.43
CA SER A 58 -15.29 -17.30 -32.36
C SER A 58 -15.05 -15.89 -31.78
N THR A 59 -15.15 -15.76 -30.45
CA THR A 59 -15.01 -14.46 -29.76
C THR A 59 -13.61 -14.17 -29.21
N LYS A 60 -12.66 -15.12 -29.22
CA LYS A 60 -11.31 -14.93 -28.66
C LYS A 60 -10.23 -15.66 -29.47
N ALA A 61 -9.28 -14.89 -30.00
CA ALA A 61 -8.09 -15.42 -30.67
C ALA A 61 -7.25 -16.29 -29.71
N ALA A 62 -6.65 -17.36 -30.23
CA ALA A 62 -5.81 -18.25 -29.44
C ALA A 62 -4.50 -17.54 -29.04
N ASN A 63 -4.10 -17.68 -27.77
CA ASN A 63 -2.83 -17.13 -27.30
C ASN A 63 -1.69 -18.13 -27.59
N LEU A 64 -1.20 -18.11 -28.83
CA LEU A 64 -0.13 -18.99 -29.30
C LEU A 64 1.17 -18.78 -28.49
N SER A 65 1.44 -17.55 -28.05
CA SER A 65 2.59 -17.22 -27.20
C SER A 65 2.56 -17.94 -25.86
N ALA A 66 1.38 -18.19 -25.29
CA ALA A 66 1.24 -18.98 -24.06
C ALA A 66 1.55 -20.47 -24.29
N VAL A 67 1.25 -21.01 -25.48
CA VAL A 67 1.58 -22.40 -25.83
C VAL A 67 3.09 -22.57 -25.91
N VAL A 68 3.76 -21.69 -26.67
CA VAL A 68 5.22 -21.72 -26.88
C VAL A 68 6.00 -21.55 -25.58
N ARG A 69 5.46 -20.80 -24.61
CA ARG A 69 6.14 -20.51 -23.33
C ARG A 69 5.96 -21.57 -22.25
N THR A 70 5.22 -22.65 -22.48
CA THR A 70 4.85 -23.56 -21.37
C THR A 70 6.06 -24.27 -20.74
N ASP A 71 7.09 -24.54 -21.53
CA ASP A 71 8.34 -25.17 -21.06
C ASP A 71 9.54 -24.23 -21.09
N MET A 72 9.29 -22.93 -21.28
CA MET A 72 10.36 -21.92 -21.29
C MET A 72 10.55 -21.37 -19.88
N PRO A 73 11.79 -21.24 -19.38
CA PRO A 73 12.04 -20.55 -18.13
C PRO A 73 11.47 -19.13 -18.19
N GLN A 74 10.82 -18.66 -17.12
CA GLN A 74 10.15 -17.34 -17.08
C GLN A 74 11.11 -16.17 -17.40
N HIS A 75 12.42 -16.36 -17.19
CA HIS A 75 13.45 -15.36 -17.42
C HIS A 75 14.68 -15.96 -18.11
N PRO A 76 14.58 -16.32 -19.41
CA PRO A 76 15.74 -16.79 -20.16
C PRO A 76 16.74 -15.63 -20.27
N GLY A 77 17.98 -15.85 -19.84
CA GLY A 77 19.05 -14.84 -19.87
C GLY A 77 19.36 -14.12 -18.55
N ARG A 78 18.64 -14.39 -17.46
CA ARG A 78 19.10 -13.93 -16.13
C ARG A 78 20.28 -14.80 -15.67
N LYS A 79 21.50 -14.26 -15.70
CA LYS A 79 22.63 -14.80 -14.93
C LYS A 79 22.19 -14.93 -13.47
N GLY A 80 22.28 -16.13 -12.91
CA GLY A 80 21.92 -16.42 -11.53
C GLY A 80 22.77 -15.59 -10.58
N GLY A 81 22.24 -14.46 -10.14
CA GLY A 81 22.76 -13.65 -9.06
C GLY A 81 21.61 -13.32 -8.14
N GLU A 82 21.85 -13.39 -6.83
CA GLU A 82 20.88 -12.88 -5.88
C GLU A 82 20.55 -11.42 -6.25
N PRO A 83 19.27 -11.04 -6.31
CA PRO A 83 18.93 -9.65 -6.52
C PRO A 83 19.57 -8.81 -5.40
N VAL A 84 20.52 -7.96 -5.78
CA VAL A 84 21.17 -6.95 -4.91
C VAL A 84 20.14 -6.06 -4.19
N THR A 85 18.88 -6.10 -4.63
CA THR A 85 17.77 -5.30 -4.12
C THR A 85 16.88 -6.01 -3.10
N SER A 86 17.22 -7.22 -2.61
CA SER A 86 16.70 -7.63 -1.30
C SER A 86 17.37 -6.74 -0.23
N ARG A 87 16.93 -5.48 -0.17
CA ARG A 87 17.20 -4.62 0.97
C ARG A 87 16.71 -5.42 2.16
N ARG A 88 17.63 -6.01 2.92
CA ARG A 88 17.37 -6.63 4.21
C ARG A 88 16.39 -5.70 4.91
N ALA A 89 15.15 -6.15 5.04
CA ALA A 89 14.18 -5.45 5.87
C ALA A 89 14.77 -5.52 7.26
N THR A 90 15.49 -4.48 7.65
CA THR A 90 16.00 -4.39 9.01
C THR A 90 14.77 -4.47 9.90
N PRO A 91 14.75 -5.39 10.89
CA PRO A 91 13.62 -5.48 11.80
C PRO A 91 13.37 -4.09 12.37
N LYS A 92 12.16 -3.58 12.16
CA LYS A 92 11.78 -2.27 12.68
C LYS A 92 11.90 -2.38 14.20
N LEU A 93 12.84 -1.64 14.78
CA LEU A 93 12.95 -1.55 16.23
C LEU A 93 11.58 -1.17 16.81
N PRO A 94 11.21 -1.71 17.99
CA PRO A 94 10.06 -1.22 18.75
C PRO A 94 10.10 0.31 18.85
N VAL A 95 8.93 0.95 18.83
CA VAL A 95 8.81 2.41 18.81
C VAL A 95 9.61 3.04 19.95
N ASP A 96 9.59 2.41 21.12
CA ASP A 96 10.25 2.89 22.34
C ASP A 96 11.78 2.76 22.28
N ALA A 97 12.29 1.76 21.54
CA ALA A 97 13.73 1.58 21.31
C ALA A 97 14.28 2.51 20.21
N ARG A 98 13.41 3.23 19.50
CA ARG A 98 13.81 4.12 18.42
C ARG A 98 14.38 5.42 19.01
N ARG A 99 15.72 5.50 19.11
CA ARG A 99 16.43 6.68 19.63
C ARG A 99 15.85 7.99 19.07
N LYS A 100 15.44 8.88 19.99
CA LYS A 100 15.09 10.27 19.65
C LYS A 100 16.32 10.94 19.01
N ARG A 101 16.11 11.71 17.95
CA ARG A 101 17.19 12.50 17.35
C ARG A 101 17.49 13.64 18.33
N THR A 102 18.67 13.64 18.93
CA THR A 102 19.17 14.79 19.68
C THR A 102 19.65 15.84 18.70
N TYR A 103 18.93 16.96 18.65
CA TYR A 103 19.35 18.13 17.89
C TYR A 103 20.39 18.89 18.73
N LYS A 104 21.55 19.22 18.13
CA LYS A 104 22.62 19.96 18.83
C LYS A 104 22.28 21.44 19.04
N VAL A 105 21.26 21.96 18.35
CA VAL A 105 20.84 23.36 18.42
C VAL A 105 19.37 23.41 18.79
N PRO A 106 18.96 24.18 19.83
CA PRO A 106 17.56 24.39 20.16
C PRO A 106 16.82 24.96 18.96
N ASN A 107 15.68 24.36 18.61
CA ASN A 107 14.85 24.90 17.56
C ASN A 107 13.80 25.82 18.16
N THR A 108 13.86 27.10 17.82
CA THR A 108 12.95 28.14 18.30
C THR A 108 11.69 28.29 17.44
N ASN A 109 11.60 27.59 16.32
CA ASN A 109 10.43 27.68 15.45
C ASN A 109 9.17 27.13 16.16
N PRO A 110 8.03 27.83 16.06
CA PRO A 110 6.79 27.36 16.66
C PRO A 110 6.28 26.10 15.98
N PHE A 111 5.49 25.32 16.71
CA PHE A 111 4.64 24.31 16.11
C PHE A 111 3.41 24.98 15.52
N TYR A 112 2.99 24.54 14.34
CA TYR A 112 1.82 25.10 13.66
C TYR A 112 0.97 24.02 13.01
N VAL A 113 -0.33 24.31 12.84
CA VAL A 113 -1.27 23.45 12.11
C VAL A 113 -1.01 23.57 10.60
N LYS A 114 -1.00 22.44 9.91
CA LYS A 114 -0.77 22.36 8.47
C LYS A 114 -1.67 21.32 7.82
N LYS A 115 -2.27 21.68 6.68
CA LYS A 115 -3.10 20.76 5.88
C LYS A 115 -2.27 19.56 5.40
N MET A 116 -2.82 18.36 5.59
CA MET A 116 -2.14 17.13 5.17
C MET A 116 -2.14 17.02 3.65
N ASN A 117 -1.06 16.47 3.10
CA ASN A 117 -0.92 16.18 1.68
C ASN A 117 -0.44 14.74 1.47
N ILE A 118 -0.48 14.29 0.22
CA ILE A 118 -0.13 12.90 -0.12
C ILE A 118 1.33 12.53 0.14
N GLN A 119 2.23 13.51 0.27
CA GLN A 119 3.67 13.27 0.49
C GLN A 119 4.03 13.10 1.98
N ILE A 120 3.12 13.46 2.88
CA ILE A 120 3.31 13.31 4.32
C ILE A 120 3.00 11.86 4.71
N GLU A 121 4.01 11.12 5.16
CA GLU A 121 3.87 9.68 5.43
C GLU A 121 4.05 9.31 6.90
N VAL A 122 5.01 9.92 7.59
CA VAL A 122 5.47 9.44 8.91
C VAL A 122 5.52 10.55 9.94
N CYS A 123 4.89 10.29 11.09
CA CYS A 123 4.92 11.17 12.26
C CYS A 123 6.32 11.19 12.89
N GLN A 124 6.86 12.37 13.18
CA GLN A 124 8.17 12.49 13.80
C GLN A 124 8.17 12.19 15.30
N GLY A 125 7.00 12.25 15.95
CA GLY A 125 6.78 11.88 17.35
C GLY A 125 6.72 10.37 17.56
N CYS A 126 5.55 9.77 17.27
CA CYS A 126 5.29 8.34 17.49
C CYS A 126 5.88 7.42 16.41
N ARG A 127 6.39 7.97 15.30
CA ARG A 127 6.99 7.20 14.19
C ARG A 127 6.05 6.25 13.45
N GLY A 128 4.76 6.33 13.76
CA GLY A 128 3.69 5.66 13.03
C GLY A 128 3.33 6.38 11.73
N PRO A 129 2.52 5.72 10.88
CA PRO A 129 2.00 6.32 9.66
C PRO A 129 1.02 7.47 9.99
N LEU A 130 1.12 8.57 9.24
CA LEU A 130 0.21 9.73 9.37
C LEU A 130 -1.13 9.49 8.67
N LYS A 131 -1.16 8.61 7.67
CA LYS A 131 -2.34 8.22 6.91
C LYS A 131 -2.75 6.79 7.29
N SER A 132 -4.05 6.51 7.25
CA SER A 132 -4.56 5.14 7.29
C SER A 132 -4.12 4.36 6.05
N ALA A 133 -4.28 3.03 6.08
CA ALA A 133 -3.89 2.18 4.96
C ALA A 133 -4.61 2.60 3.67
N GLY A 134 -3.85 3.03 2.66
CA GLY A 134 -4.37 3.70 1.46
C GLY A 134 -3.82 5.13 1.39
N LYS A 135 -3.40 5.60 0.22
CA LYS A 135 -2.80 6.95 0.09
C LYS A 135 -3.82 8.09 0.25
N GLU A 136 -4.95 7.82 0.89
CA GLU A 136 -6.06 8.73 1.10
C GLU A 136 -5.79 9.64 2.31
N ILE A 137 -6.27 10.88 2.18
CA ILE A 137 -6.24 11.86 3.27
C ILE A 137 -7.29 11.41 4.29
N GLN A 138 -6.96 11.49 5.59
CA GLN A 138 -7.92 11.15 6.65
C GLN A 138 -9.10 12.13 6.65
N PRO A 139 -10.28 11.74 7.14
CA PRO A 139 -11.37 12.67 7.33
C PRO A 139 -11.04 13.69 8.44
N PRO A 140 -11.76 14.84 8.48
CA PRO A 140 -11.69 15.80 9.58
C PRO A 140 -11.84 15.13 10.96
N PRO A 141 -11.04 15.53 11.97
CA PRO A 141 -10.06 16.62 11.97
C PRO A 141 -8.64 16.21 11.51
N PHE A 142 -8.46 14.96 11.07
CA PHE A 142 -7.14 14.37 10.81
C PHE A 142 -6.63 14.56 9.36
N ASP A 143 -7.40 15.28 8.53
CA ASP A 143 -6.92 15.90 7.29
C ASP A 143 -5.93 17.05 7.56
N TYR A 144 -5.75 17.44 8.83
CA TYR A 144 -4.68 18.31 9.30
C TYR A 144 -3.61 17.56 10.12
N CYS A 145 -2.43 18.15 10.19
CA CYS A 145 -1.30 17.68 10.98
C CYS A 145 -0.57 18.84 11.65
N ILE A 146 0.32 18.53 12.60
CA ILE A 146 1.20 19.53 13.20
C ILE A 146 2.52 19.52 12.46
N ALA A 147 3.06 20.70 12.18
CA ALA A 147 4.36 20.87 11.56
C ALA A 147 5.27 21.78 12.40
N ARG A 148 6.58 21.56 12.29
CA ARG A 148 7.62 22.50 12.73
C ARG A 148 8.73 22.52 11.70
N ARG A 149 9.28 23.69 11.40
CA ARG A 149 10.44 23.80 10.51
C ARG A 149 11.69 23.35 11.26
N GLU A 150 12.32 22.27 10.82
CA GLU A 150 13.49 21.68 11.49
C GLU A 150 14.61 21.37 10.48
N ARG A 151 15.88 21.49 10.93
CA ARG A 151 17.03 20.94 10.20
C ARG A 151 17.19 19.47 10.57
N ARG A 152 16.55 18.58 9.82
CA ARG A 152 16.58 17.14 10.09
C ARG A 152 17.86 16.52 9.53
N PRO A 153 18.74 15.95 10.37
CA PRO A 153 19.89 15.21 9.87
C PRO A 153 19.42 14.01 9.06
N TYR A 154 20.08 13.76 7.94
CA TYR A 154 19.87 12.59 7.10
C TYR A 154 21.19 11.82 6.96
N ARG A 155 21.12 10.52 6.70
CA ARG A 155 22.31 9.74 6.37
C ARG A 155 22.66 10.00 4.91
N GLY A 156 23.88 10.50 4.67
CA GLY A 156 24.43 10.59 3.33
C GLY A 156 24.85 9.22 2.79
N ASP A 157 25.25 9.18 1.52
CA ASP A 157 25.65 7.95 0.82
C ASP A 157 26.82 7.22 1.50
N ASN A 158 27.69 7.99 2.16
CA ASN A 158 28.81 7.48 2.96
C ASN A 158 28.41 7.03 4.38
N GLY A 159 27.12 6.97 4.70
CA GLY A 159 26.60 6.57 6.01
C GLY A 159 26.74 7.63 7.12
N GLN A 160 27.46 8.73 6.87
CA GLN A 160 27.62 9.84 7.82
C GLN A 160 26.34 10.67 7.91
N LEU A 161 26.04 11.18 9.10
CA LEU A 161 24.92 12.10 9.31
C LEU A 161 25.28 13.47 8.76
N LYS A 162 24.53 13.93 7.76
CA LYS A 162 24.60 15.29 7.22
C LYS A 162 23.42 16.09 7.75
N THR A 163 23.66 17.32 8.17
CA THR A 163 22.60 18.27 8.52
C THR A 163 22.37 19.20 7.33
N PRO A 164 21.14 19.29 6.81
CA PRO A 164 20.84 20.18 5.69
C PRO A 164 20.97 21.65 6.11
N SER A 165 21.40 22.50 5.18
CA SER A 165 21.42 23.96 5.37
C SER A 165 20.01 24.54 5.49
N ARG A 166 19.08 24.04 4.65
CA ARG A 166 17.68 24.44 4.63
C ARG A 166 16.85 23.70 5.69
N GLN A 167 15.97 24.43 6.36
CA GLN A 167 14.94 23.85 7.23
C GLN A 167 13.79 23.26 6.41
N SER A 168 13.20 22.17 6.89
CA SER A 168 12.05 21.51 6.26
C SER A 168 11.02 21.12 7.30
N ASP A 169 9.77 20.92 6.87
CA ASP A 169 8.68 20.60 7.77
C ASP A 169 8.81 19.17 8.32
N ALA A 170 8.98 19.08 9.63
CA ALA A 170 8.77 17.88 10.42
C ALA A 170 7.29 17.77 10.76
N HIS A 171 6.63 16.69 10.32
CA HIS A 171 5.20 16.48 10.48
C HIS A 171 4.91 15.53 11.65
N TYR A 172 3.85 15.81 12.39
CA TYR A 172 3.40 15.09 13.57
C TYR A 172 1.89 14.85 13.45
N HIS A 173 1.36 13.80 14.09
CA HIS A 173 -0.09 13.66 14.20
C HIS A 173 -0.65 14.87 14.93
N LEU A 174 -1.91 15.20 14.63
CA LEU A 174 -2.67 16.21 15.34
C LEU A 174 -3.05 15.69 16.74
N ARG A 175 -2.05 15.44 17.59
CA ARG A 175 -2.16 14.95 18.97
C ARG A 175 -1.04 15.52 19.82
N ALA A 176 -1.34 16.05 21.00
CA ALA A 176 -0.34 16.63 21.89
C ALA A 176 0.75 15.62 22.27
N ALA A 177 0.38 14.35 22.45
CA ALA A 177 1.31 13.26 22.77
C ALA A 177 2.41 13.09 21.70
N CYS A 178 2.10 13.29 20.42
CA CYS A 178 3.09 13.15 19.35
C CYS A 178 4.11 14.29 19.35
N VAL A 179 3.68 15.51 19.68
CA VAL A 179 4.58 16.65 19.82
C VAL A 179 5.43 16.50 21.07
N LYS A 180 4.83 16.18 22.22
CA LYS A 180 5.53 15.96 23.50
C LYS A 180 6.53 14.80 23.45
N ALA A 181 6.26 13.79 22.62
CA ALA A 181 7.23 12.73 22.38
C ALA A 181 8.53 13.27 21.76
N ALA A 182 8.47 14.31 20.92
CA ALA A 182 9.65 14.95 20.34
C ALA A 182 10.20 16.11 21.19
N GLU A 183 9.32 16.90 21.80
CA GLU A 183 9.64 18.08 22.61
C GLU A 183 8.84 18.04 23.92
N PRO A 184 9.38 17.42 24.99
CA PRO A 184 8.66 17.25 26.26
C PRO A 184 8.21 18.56 26.92
N SER A 185 8.92 19.66 26.66
CA SER A 185 8.62 21.01 27.13
C SER A 185 7.52 21.72 26.31
N PHE A 186 6.95 21.07 25.31
CA PHE A 186 5.91 21.65 24.48
C PHE A 186 4.64 22.00 25.29
N VAL A 187 4.23 23.26 25.19
CA VAL A 187 3.00 23.79 25.76
C VAL A 187 1.91 23.72 24.70
N THR A 188 0.79 23.07 24.99
CA THR A 188 -0.25 22.81 23.98
C THR A 188 -0.90 24.07 23.45
N SER A 189 -1.09 25.08 24.31
CA SER A 189 -1.64 26.38 23.93
C SER A 189 -0.69 27.24 23.09
N SER A 190 0.58 26.85 22.93
CA SER A 190 1.52 27.54 22.04
C SER A 190 1.44 27.08 20.57
N LEU A 191 0.45 26.24 20.23
CA LEU A 191 0.24 25.77 18.86
C LEU A 191 -0.32 26.92 18.00
N VAL A 192 0.42 27.28 16.95
CA VAL A 192 0.04 28.37 16.04
C VAL A 192 -0.92 27.83 14.97
N ILE A 193 -1.98 28.58 14.69
CA ILE A 193 -2.88 28.30 13.57
C ILE A 193 -2.67 29.41 12.54
N PRO A 194 -2.00 29.13 11.42
CA PRO A 194 -1.89 30.09 10.31
C PRO A 194 -3.25 30.62 9.84
N ASP A 195 -3.31 31.84 9.32
CA ASP A 195 -4.59 32.46 8.90
C ASP A 195 -5.09 31.94 7.54
N ASP A 196 -4.23 31.26 6.78
CA ASP A 196 -4.55 30.72 5.45
C ASP A 196 -5.28 29.37 5.47
N ILE A 197 -5.42 28.75 6.65
CA ILE A 197 -6.08 27.46 6.79
C ILE A 197 -7.54 27.61 7.19
N GLN A 198 -8.40 26.97 6.40
CA GLN A 198 -9.83 26.90 6.62
C GLN A 198 -10.13 25.76 7.59
N LEU A 199 -10.45 26.11 8.83
CA LEU A 199 -10.93 25.18 9.84
C LEU A 199 -12.46 25.10 9.77
N THR A 200 -12.99 23.90 9.93
CA THR A 200 -14.42 23.69 10.17
C THR A 200 -14.66 23.53 11.66
N GLU A 201 -15.91 23.62 12.11
CA GLU A 201 -16.32 23.44 13.51
C GLU A 201 -15.74 22.15 14.14
N VAL A 202 -15.72 21.04 13.38
CA VAL A 202 -15.13 19.76 13.84
C VAL A 202 -13.64 19.90 14.20
N HIS A 203 -12.89 20.69 13.41
CA HIS A 203 -11.48 20.95 13.68
C HIS A 203 -11.30 21.82 14.90
N GLU A 204 -12.08 22.89 15.01
CA GLU A 204 -12.02 23.83 16.12
C GLU A 204 -12.35 23.14 17.43
N CYS A 205 -13.46 22.40 17.51
CA CYS A 205 -13.83 21.60 18.67
C CYS A 205 -12.70 20.64 19.08
N TYR A 206 -12.07 19.96 18.10
CA TYR A 206 -10.96 19.06 18.38
C TYR A 206 -9.73 19.81 18.92
N LEU A 207 -9.38 20.95 18.31
CA LEU A 207 -8.23 21.76 18.70
C LEU A 207 -8.42 22.40 20.09
N VAL A 208 -9.62 22.86 20.42
CA VAL A 208 -9.99 23.32 21.77
C VAL A 208 -9.79 22.17 22.77
N HIS A 209 -10.33 20.98 22.48
CA HIS A 209 -10.28 19.85 23.40
C HIS A 209 -8.86 19.28 23.59
N GLU A 210 -8.11 19.06 22.50
CA GLU A 210 -6.80 18.42 22.53
C GLU A 210 -5.67 19.40 22.92
N PHE A 211 -5.78 20.67 22.53
CA PHE A 211 -4.71 21.66 22.71
C PHE A 211 -5.04 22.81 23.66
N GLY A 212 -6.32 22.99 24.05
CA GLY A 212 -6.74 24.10 24.91
C GLY A 212 -6.61 25.45 24.20
N LEU A 213 -6.93 25.50 22.91
CA LEU A 213 -6.89 26.73 22.12
C LEU A 213 -8.22 27.48 22.23
N ASP A 214 -8.14 28.79 22.41
CA ASP A 214 -9.29 29.67 22.42
C ASP A 214 -9.49 30.32 21.04
N PHE A 215 -10.61 30.01 20.39
CA PHE A 215 -11.03 30.60 19.12
C PHE A 215 -12.01 31.75 19.39
N VAL A 216 -11.64 32.70 20.23
CA VAL A 216 -12.49 33.88 20.48
C VAL A 216 -12.25 34.89 19.35
N ALA A 217 -13.26 35.03 18.48
CA ALA A 217 -13.34 35.98 17.37
C ALA A 217 -12.25 35.84 16.29
N ARG A 218 -12.44 34.88 15.38
CA ARG A 218 -11.88 34.93 14.02
C ARG A 218 -12.98 35.18 13.01
#